data_AF-A0A1N7DN43-F1
#
_entry.id   AF-A0A1N7DN43-F1
#
_cell.length_a   1.000
_cell.length_b   1.000
_cell.length_c   1.000
_cell.angle_alpha   90.00
_cell.angle_beta   90.00
_cell.angle_gamma   90.00
#
_symmetry.space_group_name_H-M   'P 1'
#
loop_
_entity.id
_entity.type
_entity.pdbx_description
1 polymer ?
#
loop_
_entity_poly.entity_id
_entity_poly.type
_entity_poly.pdbx_seq_one_letter_code
_entity_poly.pdbx_strand_id
1 'polypeptide(L)'
;MSKRGLEAAEPDDDAINWRQNGSSVTLYDEANPDAWVRMTFEAGIPPEHRLYMICDECGAVFAQRTTPGRSTVCGDCGATFDHCCDSAAERGDSMR
;
A
#
# COMPACT_ATOMS: atom_id res chain seq x y z
N MET A 1 40.43 -16.43 -1.02
CA MET A 1 39.56 -16.22 -2.20
C MET A 1 38.56 -17.38 -2.28
N SER A 2 37.45 -17.31 -1.54
CA SER A 2 36.40 -18.34 -1.61
C SER A 2 35.47 -18.03 -2.78
N LYS A 3 35.51 -18.89 -3.80
CA LYS A 3 34.50 -18.91 -4.86
C LYS A 3 33.17 -19.38 -4.25
N ARG A 4 32.27 -18.45 -3.91
CA ARG A 4 30.86 -18.80 -3.70
C ARG A 4 30.29 -19.14 -5.08
N GLY A 5 30.21 -20.44 -5.38
CA GLY A 5 29.40 -20.92 -6.48
C GLY A 5 27.97 -20.49 -6.23
N LEU A 6 27.43 -19.69 -7.14
CA LEU A 6 25.99 -19.55 -7.33
C LEU A 6 25.53 -20.86 -7.99
N GLU A 7 25.44 -21.93 -7.22
CA GLU A 7 24.66 -23.08 -7.68
C GLU A 7 23.20 -22.65 -7.56
N ALA A 8 22.56 -22.45 -8.71
CA ALA A 8 21.12 -22.27 -8.76
C ALA A 8 20.51 -23.51 -8.12
N ALA A 9 19.73 -23.33 -7.05
CA ALA A 9 19.01 -24.41 -6.41
C ALA A 9 18.20 -25.16 -7.49
N GLU A 10 18.25 -26.50 -7.46
CA GLU A 10 17.40 -27.32 -8.32
C GLU A 10 15.94 -26.90 -8.09
N PRO A 11 15.14 -26.75 -9.16
CA PRO A 11 13.77 -26.33 -9.03
C PRO A 11 13.03 -27.36 -8.17
N ASP A 12 12.47 -26.90 -7.06
CA ASP A 12 11.60 -27.70 -6.21
C ASP A 12 10.35 -28.06 -7.02
N ASP A 13 10.02 -29.35 -7.13
CA ASP A 13 8.83 -29.82 -7.86
C ASP A 13 7.53 -29.28 -7.25
N ASP A 14 7.57 -28.77 -6.01
CA ASP A 14 6.46 -28.10 -5.33
C ASP A 14 6.45 -26.56 -5.52
N ALA A 15 7.33 -26.01 -6.36
CA ALA A 15 7.39 -24.57 -6.61
C ALA A 15 6.14 -24.05 -7.36
N ILE A 16 5.46 -23.08 -6.77
CA ILE A 16 4.27 -22.46 -7.37
C ILE A 16 4.69 -21.36 -8.34
N ASN A 17 4.18 -21.42 -9.58
CA ASN A 17 4.42 -20.35 -10.55
C ASN A 17 3.74 -19.05 -10.11
N TRP A 18 4.47 -17.93 -10.21
CA TRP A 18 3.95 -16.62 -9.85
C TRP A 18 4.52 -15.52 -10.76
N ARG A 19 3.73 -14.46 -10.93
CA ARG A 19 4.14 -13.24 -11.67
C ARG A 19 3.67 -11.99 -10.95
N GLN A 20 4.48 -10.93 -11.00
CA GLN A 20 4.11 -9.60 -10.48
C GLN A 20 3.82 -8.65 -11.63
N ASN A 21 2.67 -7.97 -11.55
CA ASN A 21 2.22 -6.95 -12.49
C ASN A 21 1.90 -5.66 -11.71
N GLY A 22 2.88 -4.77 -11.58
CA GLY A 22 2.74 -3.46 -10.92
C GLY A 22 2.09 -3.57 -9.53
N SER A 23 0.78 -3.30 -9.47
CA SER A 23 -0.05 -3.35 -8.27
C SER A 23 -0.63 -4.73 -7.94
N SER A 24 -0.23 -5.82 -8.60
CA SER A 24 -0.77 -7.15 -8.30
C SER A 24 0.24 -8.27 -8.41
N VAL A 25 0.04 -9.32 -7.62
CA VAL A 25 0.73 -10.61 -7.72
C VAL A 25 -0.30 -11.65 -8.17
N THR A 26 0.08 -12.49 -9.12
CA THR A 26 -0.74 -13.61 -9.59
C THR A 26 0.05 -14.89 -9.37
N LEU A 27 -0.51 -15.82 -8.59
CA LEU A 27 -0.09 -17.21 -8.55
C LEU A 27 -0.91 -17.98 -9.57
N TYR A 28 -0.29 -18.86 -10.34
CA TYR A 28 -0.95 -19.58 -11.44
C TYR A 28 -0.38 -20.99 -11.62
N ASP A 29 -1.13 -21.82 -12.34
CA ASP A 29 -0.68 -23.11 -12.86
C ASP A 29 -0.67 -23.04 -14.39
N GLU A 30 0.41 -23.51 -15.03
CA GLU A 30 0.51 -23.54 -16.50
C GLU A 30 -0.35 -24.64 -17.12
N ALA A 31 -0.57 -25.74 -16.40
CA ALA A 31 -1.40 -26.85 -16.83
C ALA A 31 -2.90 -26.61 -16.60
N ASN A 32 -3.25 -25.64 -15.75
CA ASN A 32 -4.64 -25.32 -15.42
C ASN A 32 -4.93 -23.81 -15.53
N PRO A 33 -5.48 -23.33 -16.65
CA PRO A 33 -5.72 -21.91 -16.89
C PRO A 33 -6.79 -21.30 -15.96
N ASP A 34 -7.62 -22.11 -15.32
CA ASP A 34 -8.65 -21.63 -14.38
C ASP A 34 -8.11 -21.49 -12.94
N ALA A 35 -6.92 -22.02 -12.65
CA ALA A 35 -6.30 -21.98 -11.32
C ALA A 35 -5.37 -20.77 -11.18
N TRP A 36 -5.95 -19.59 -10.91
CA TRP A 36 -5.18 -18.38 -10.59
C TRP A 36 -5.67 -17.68 -9.32
N VAL A 37 -4.74 -17.37 -8.42
CA VAL A 37 -4.98 -16.49 -7.27
C VAL A 37 -4.35 -15.14 -7.59
N ARG A 38 -5.18 -14.10 -7.75
CA ARG A 38 -4.70 -12.72 -7.94
C ARG A 38 -4.88 -11.91 -6.67
N MET A 39 -3.78 -11.41 -6.16
CA MET A 39 -3.74 -10.46 -5.05
C MET A 39 -3.43 -9.08 -5.62
N THR A 40 -4.30 -8.11 -5.39
CA THR A 40 -4.03 -6.70 -5.74
C THR A 40 -3.61 -5.97 -4.48
N PHE A 41 -2.49 -5.26 -4.54
CA PHE A 41 -2.06 -4.37 -3.48
C PHE A 41 -2.93 -3.12 -3.46
N GLU A 42 -3.96 -3.12 -2.61
CA GLU A 42 -4.66 -1.90 -2.20
C GLU A 42 -3.85 -1.20 -1.10
N ALA A 43 -2.62 -0.80 -1.39
CA ALA A 43 -1.74 -0.27 -0.35
C ALA A 43 -1.15 1.08 -0.76
N GLY A 44 -2.03 2.08 -0.79
CA GLY A 44 -1.63 3.44 -0.48
C GLY A 44 -1.15 4.30 -1.62
N ILE A 45 -0.98 5.57 -1.27
CA ILE A 45 -0.36 6.56 -2.13
C ILE A 45 1.09 6.12 -2.44
N PRO A 46 1.54 6.15 -3.72
CA PRO A 46 2.91 5.78 -4.10
C PRO A 46 3.94 6.50 -3.22
N PRO A 47 5.09 5.88 -2.88
CA PRO A 47 6.09 6.48 -1.98
C PRO A 47 6.45 7.93 -2.31
N GLU A 48 6.59 8.25 -3.59
CA GLU A 48 6.88 9.58 -4.15
C GLU A 48 5.74 10.60 -3.97
N HIS A 49 4.53 10.13 -3.67
CA HIS A 49 3.33 10.93 -3.47
C HIS A 49 2.81 10.86 -2.02
N ARG A 50 3.44 10.09 -1.13
CA ARG A 50 2.98 9.95 0.26
C ARG A 50 3.03 11.29 0.96
N LEU A 51 1.87 11.72 1.45
CA LEU A 51 1.80 12.83 2.39
C LEU A 51 2.39 12.38 3.73
N TYR A 52 2.97 13.33 4.47
CA TYR A 52 3.39 13.10 5.85
C TYR A 52 2.38 13.77 6.76
N MET A 53 1.96 13.07 7.82
CA MET A 53 1.20 13.67 8.90
C MET A 53 2.07 13.80 10.14
N ILE A 54 1.88 14.89 10.86
CA ILE A 54 2.49 15.16 12.15
C ILE A 54 1.38 15.01 13.18
N CYS A 55 1.60 14.23 14.23
CA CYS A 55 0.67 14.12 15.34
C CYS A 55 0.81 15.35 16.25
N ASP A 56 -0.28 16.09 16.47
CA ASP A 56 -0.25 17.29 17.32
C ASP A 56 0.00 16.97 18.81
N GLU A 57 -0.34 15.76 19.26
CA GLU A 57 -0.20 15.36 20.66
C GLU A 57 1.23 14.93 21.02
N CYS A 58 1.87 14.10 20.19
CA CYS A 58 3.20 13.54 20.49
C CYS A 58 4.32 14.02 19.54
N GLY A 59 3.98 14.78 18.49
CA GLY A 59 4.94 15.29 17.51
C GLY A 59 5.45 14.23 16.53
N ALA A 60 4.97 12.99 16.61
CA ALA A 60 5.46 11.91 15.75
C ALA A 60 5.06 12.14 14.28
N VAL A 61 5.99 11.88 13.37
CA VAL A 61 5.84 12.08 11.92
C VAL A 61 5.65 10.74 11.23
N PHE A 62 4.56 10.57 10.49
CA PHE A 62 4.22 9.32 9.82
C PHE A 62 3.98 9.54 8.34
N ALA A 63 4.60 8.70 7.50
CA ALA A 63 4.26 8.63 6.09
C ALA A 63 2.87 8.00 5.94
N GLN A 64 1.97 8.71 5.28
CA GLN A 64 0.62 8.24 5.02
C GLN A 64 0.64 7.06 4.04
N ARG A 65 0.32 5.87 4.54
CA ARG A 65 0.34 4.61 3.79
C ARG A 65 -0.99 4.24 3.14
N THR A 66 -2.05 4.98 3.43
CA THR A 66 -3.40 4.75 2.91
C THR A 66 -4.02 6.08 2.53
N THR A 67 -4.93 6.07 1.56
CA THR A 67 -5.73 7.26 1.23
C THR A 67 -6.34 7.85 2.50
N PRO A 68 -6.33 9.19 2.69
CA PRO A 68 -6.92 9.80 3.88
C PRO A 68 -8.39 9.40 4.01
N GLY A 69 -8.73 8.80 5.15
CA GLY A 69 -10.11 8.52 5.52
C GLY A 69 -10.75 9.70 6.24
N ARG A 70 -11.89 9.47 6.90
CA ARG A 70 -12.57 10.47 7.74
C ARG A 70 -11.90 10.70 9.09
N SER A 71 -11.02 9.80 9.50
CA SER A 71 -10.26 9.94 10.74
C SER A 71 -8.91 9.23 10.62
N THR A 72 -8.00 9.52 11.55
CA THR A 72 -6.72 8.83 11.68
C THR A 72 -6.36 8.65 13.14
N VAL A 73 -5.75 7.51 13.47
CA VAL A 73 -5.22 7.22 14.79
C VAL A 73 -3.69 7.28 14.73
N CYS A 74 -3.06 8.00 15.66
CA CYS A 74 -1.63 8.01 15.83
C CYS A 74 -1.15 6.61 16.26
N GLY A 75 -0.21 6.04 15.51
CA GLY A 75 0.35 4.73 15.83
C GLY A 75 1.26 4.71 17.06
N ASP A 76 1.67 5.87 17.58
CA ASP A 76 2.57 5.97 18.74
C ASP A 76 1.82 6.30 20.04
N CYS A 77 1.09 7.41 20.10
CA CYS A 77 0.36 7.80 21.31
C CYS A 77 -1.12 7.36 21.34
N GLY A 78 -1.65 6.84 20.24
CA GLY A 78 -3.07 6.42 20.15
C GLY A 78 -4.09 7.55 19.99
N ALA A 79 -3.64 8.81 19.89
CA ALA A 79 -4.53 9.95 19.68
C ALA A 79 -5.31 9.80 18.37
N THR A 80 -6.61 10.12 18.40
CA THR A 80 -7.50 10.04 17.23
C THR A 80 -7.82 11.45 16.74
N PHE A 81 -7.68 11.66 15.44
CA PHE A 81 -7.94 12.93 14.75
C PHE A 81 -9.02 12.71 13.71
N ASP A 82 -10.10 13.49 13.79
CA ASP A 82 -11.17 13.47 12.79
C ASP A 82 -10.86 14.50 11.69
N HIS A 83 -10.92 14.05 10.44
CA HIS A 83 -10.74 14.89 9.27
C HIS A 83 -12.14 15.22 8.73
N CYS A 84 -12.71 16.34 9.16
CA CYS A 84 -13.94 16.83 8.57
C CYS A 84 -13.71 17.04 7.06
N CYS A 85 -14.58 16.45 6.24
CA CYS A 85 -14.51 16.59 4.80
C CYS A 85 -14.78 18.05 4.43
N ASP A 86 -13.74 18.83 4.16
CA ASP A 86 -13.87 20.19 3.61
C ASP A 86 -14.24 20.10 2.11
N SER A 87 -15.44 19.58 1.85
CA SER A 87 -16.05 19.54 0.52
C SER A 87 -17.40 20.26 0.53
N ALA A 88 -17.44 21.41 1.20
CA ALA A 88 -18.58 22.34 1.13
C ALA A 88 -18.20 23.83 1.28
N ALA A 89 -16.94 24.23 1.13
CA ALA A 89 -16.52 25.63 1.35
C ALA A 89 -16.44 26.52 0.09
N GLU A 90 -16.70 26.03 -1.13
CA GLU A 90 -16.52 26.84 -2.36
C GLU A 90 -17.69 26.65 -3.36
N ARG A 91 -18.93 26.91 -2.95
CA ARG A 91 -20.05 27.27 -3.86
C ARG A 91 -21.01 28.22 -3.14
N GLY A 92 -20.51 29.41 -2.84
CA GLY A 92 -21.27 30.47 -2.19
C GLY A 92 -20.81 31.86 -2.61
N ASP A 93 -20.36 32.05 -3.85
CA ASP A 93 -20.15 33.39 -4.40
C ASP A 93 -20.47 33.38 -5.90
N SER A 94 -21.73 33.66 -6.23
CA SER A 94 -22.17 34.38 -7.43
C SER A 94 -23.69 34.27 -7.54
N MET A 95 -24.31 35.45 -7.68
CA MET A 95 -25.70 35.70 -8.06
C MET A 95 -26.71 35.97 -6.93
N ARG A 96 -26.57 37.14 -6.28
CA ARG A 96 -27.64 38.17 -6.29
C ARG A 96 -27.12 39.56 -5.96
#